data_AF-A0A7C8MUC9-F1
#
_entry.id   AF-A0A7C8MUC9-F1
#
_cell.length_a   1.000
_cell.length_b   1.000
_cell.length_c   1.000
_cell.angle_alpha   90.00
_cell.angle_beta   90.00
_cell.angle_gamma   90.00
#
_symmetry.space_group_name_H-M   'P 1'
#
loop_
_entity.id
_entity.type
_entity.pdbx_description
1 polymer ?
#
loop_
_entity_poly.entity_id
_entity_poly.type
_entity_poly.pdbx_seq_one_letter_code
_entity_poly.pdbx_strand_id
1 'polypeptide(L)'
;MFIGHLEPPSPGENKEPENGINVRLFQRGQVDVWGLPLKKFDGASSLKPVYEPPQFTGSEPAAEIEGAKLYTGSCHCGAVTLALKSKSLDKDFTERIAECDCSNCIKAGYVWIYSKKTQVVIDGKENLGRYIFGNKFTEKTFCKICGVPIHTEILDFTEEELAVKSKEERDWIVSVQSFSPVNLRIINGLDVNDLKASQFHGYSTLQPSYLEP
;
A
#
# COMPACT_ATOMS: atom_id res chain seq x y z
N MET A 1 11.06 8.22 -12.30
CA MET A 1 12.04 8.00 -13.39
C MET A 1 13.38 8.36 -12.81
N PHE A 2 14.33 7.42 -12.78
CA PHE A 2 15.70 7.71 -12.38
C PHE A 2 16.54 7.79 -13.66
N ILE A 3 17.28 8.88 -13.83
CA ILE A 3 18.24 9.06 -14.92
C ILE A 3 19.60 9.16 -14.28
N GLY A 4 20.47 8.18 -14.51
CA GLY A 4 21.82 8.18 -13.95
C GLY A 4 22.48 6.81 -14.05
N HIS A 5 23.79 6.75 -13.83
CA HIS A 5 24.47 5.46 -13.78
C HIS A 5 24.21 4.78 -12.43
N LEU A 6 23.76 3.53 -12.45
CA LEU A 6 23.65 2.73 -11.21
C LEU A 6 25.00 2.58 -10.52
N GLU A 7 26.08 2.56 -11.30
CA GLU A 7 27.47 2.63 -10.86
C GLU A 7 28.15 3.80 -11.57
N PRO A 8 28.79 4.73 -10.84
CA PRO A 8 29.49 5.86 -11.44
C PRO A 8 30.58 5.38 -12.41
N PRO A 9 30.73 6.02 -13.59
CA PRO A 9 31.82 5.68 -14.50
C PRO A 9 33.17 5.97 -13.84
N SER A 10 34.14 5.13 -14.14
CA SER A 10 35.54 5.35 -13.76
C SER A 10 36.09 6.62 -14.43
N PRO A 11 37.14 7.26 -13.90
CA PRO A 11 37.75 8.43 -14.54
C PRO A 11 38.16 8.12 -15.99
N GLY A 12 37.59 8.86 -16.95
CA GLY A 12 37.84 8.67 -18.39
C GLY A 12 36.97 7.61 -19.07
N GLU A 13 36.13 6.89 -18.33
CA GLU A 13 35.14 5.97 -18.89
C GLU A 13 33.94 6.75 -19.46
N ASN A 14 33.68 6.59 -20.75
CA ASN A 14 32.47 7.11 -21.38
C ASN A 14 31.38 6.04 -21.29
N LYS A 15 30.50 6.17 -20.28
CA LYS A 15 29.34 5.30 -20.07
C LYS A 15 28.08 6.09 -20.35
N GLU A 16 27.11 5.50 -21.04
CA GLU A 16 25.79 6.11 -21.22
C GLU A 16 24.95 5.98 -19.93
N PRO A 17 24.16 7.01 -19.55
CA PRO A 17 23.32 6.96 -18.36
C PRO A 17 22.23 5.91 -18.51
N GLU A 18 21.96 5.19 -17.43
CA GLU A 18 20.91 4.20 -17.38
C GLU A 18 19.59 4.87 -16.97
N ASN A 19 18.50 4.51 -17.66
CA ASN A 19 17.17 5.00 -17.35
C ASN A 19 16.37 3.91 -16.62
N GLY A 20 15.99 4.20 -15.38
CA GLY A 20 15.09 3.35 -14.60
C GLY A 20 13.62 3.70 -14.88
N ILE A 21 12.87 2.73 -15.40
CA ILE A 21 11.41 2.82 -15.59
C ILE A 21 10.73 1.90 -14.58
N ASN A 22 9.63 2.37 -13.97
CA ASN A 22 8.78 1.52 -13.15
C ASN A 22 7.97 0.57 -14.06
N VAL A 23 8.35 -0.71 -14.10
CA VAL A 23 7.68 -1.73 -14.92
C VAL A 23 6.21 -1.94 -14.56
N ARG A 24 5.79 -1.57 -13.35
CA ARG A 24 4.38 -1.64 -12.92
C ARG A 24 3.47 -0.64 -13.65
N LEU A 25 4.04 0.27 -14.45
CA LEU A 25 3.29 1.15 -15.33
C LEU A 25 2.76 0.42 -16.57
N PHE A 26 3.35 -0.72 -16.95
CA PHE A 26 2.85 -1.54 -18.05
C PHE A 26 1.68 -2.41 -17.57
N GLN A 27 0.51 -2.19 -18.14
CA GLN A 27 -0.74 -2.82 -17.72
C GLN A 27 -1.23 -3.86 -18.74
N ARG A 28 -2.33 -4.54 -18.40
CA ARG A 28 -3.04 -5.50 -19.28
C ARG A 28 -2.16 -6.66 -19.75
N GLY A 29 -1.37 -7.22 -18.83
CA GLY A 29 -0.55 -8.40 -19.10
C GLY A 29 0.65 -8.16 -20.01
N GLN A 30 0.98 -6.91 -20.34
CA GLN A 30 2.21 -6.57 -21.08
C GLN A 30 3.47 -7.04 -20.33
N VAL A 31 3.41 -7.06 -19.00
CA VAL A 31 4.49 -7.51 -18.13
C VAL A 31 3.89 -8.30 -16.97
N ASP A 32 4.38 -9.52 -16.75
CA ASP A 32 4.10 -10.28 -15.53
C ASP A 32 5.01 -9.81 -14.39
N VAL A 33 4.56 -8.80 -13.65
CA VAL A 33 5.35 -8.20 -12.56
C VAL A 33 5.63 -9.15 -11.41
N TRP A 34 4.90 -10.27 -11.28
CA TRP A 34 5.11 -11.25 -10.23
C TRP A 34 6.10 -12.35 -10.64
N GLY A 35 6.14 -12.70 -11.93
CA GLY A 35 7.07 -13.68 -12.50
C GLY A 35 8.41 -13.10 -12.95
N LEU A 36 8.58 -11.77 -12.96
CA LEU A 36 9.84 -11.15 -13.39
C LEU A 36 11.02 -11.56 -12.47
N PRO A 37 12.17 -11.98 -13.04
CA PRO A 37 13.38 -12.19 -12.26
C PRO A 37 13.88 -10.83 -11.73
N LEU A 38 13.85 -10.64 -10.41
CA LEU A 38 14.29 -9.40 -9.77
C LEU A 38 15.71 -9.52 -9.22
N LYS A 39 16.59 -8.59 -9.62
CA LYS A 39 17.85 -8.35 -8.90
C LYS A 39 17.54 -7.40 -7.73
N LYS A 40 17.59 -7.92 -6.50
CA LYS A 40 17.36 -7.09 -5.30
C LYS A 40 18.47 -6.05 -5.15
N PHE A 41 18.08 -4.84 -4.77
CA PHE A 41 18.99 -3.75 -4.39
C PHE A 41 18.58 -3.26 -3.01
N ASP A 42 19.49 -3.36 -2.04
CA ASP A 42 19.28 -2.86 -0.68
C ASP A 42 19.63 -1.38 -0.61
N GLY A 43 18.67 -0.53 -1.00
CA GLY A 43 18.84 0.91 -0.91
C GLY A 43 18.92 1.43 0.53
N ALA A 44 18.37 0.70 1.52
CA ALA A 44 18.30 1.17 2.90
C ALA A 44 19.68 1.15 3.57
N SER A 45 20.48 0.11 3.34
CA SER A 45 21.84 0.03 3.90
C SER A 45 22.89 0.69 2.99
N SER A 46 22.70 0.63 1.67
CA SER A 46 23.70 1.03 0.66
C SER A 46 23.73 2.52 0.37
N LEU A 47 22.58 3.21 0.42
CA LEU A 47 22.51 4.64 0.14
C LEU A 47 22.74 5.46 1.41
N LYS A 48 23.44 6.58 1.27
CA LYS A 48 23.71 7.52 2.37
C LYS A 48 23.08 8.89 2.08
N PRO A 49 22.57 9.60 3.10
CA PRO A 49 22.50 9.18 4.50
C PRO A 49 21.48 8.05 4.72
N VAL A 50 21.71 7.25 5.77
CA VAL A 50 20.75 6.19 6.14
C VAL A 50 19.47 6.86 6.59
N TYR A 51 18.33 6.38 6.09
CA TYR A 51 17.02 6.88 6.51
C TYR A 51 16.69 6.34 7.90
N GLU A 52 16.42 7.24 8.84
CA GLU A 52 15.92 6.90 10.17
C GLU A 52 14.39 7.09 10.19
N PRO A 53 13.61 6.01 10.35
CA PRO A 53 12.16 6.13 10.33
C PRO A 53 11.64 6.94 11.53
N PRO A 54 10.75 7.91 11.29
CA PRO A 54 10.00 8.61 12.34
C PRO A 54 9.30 7.62 13.28
N GLN A 55 9.39 7.90 14.58
CA GLN A 55 8.66 7.12 15.60
C GLN A 55 7.20 7.55 15.65
N PHE A 56 6.31 6.57 15.75
CA PHE A 56 4.91 6.82 16.04
C PHE A 56 4.76 7.26 17.50
N THR A 57 4.07 8.37 17.74
CA THR A 57 3.85 8.94 19.08
C THR A 57 2.36 9.08 19.44
N GLY A 58 1.47 8.62 18.56
CA GLY A 58 0.03 8.63 18.81
C GLY A 58 -0.42 7.54 19.79
N SER A 59 -1.74 7.44 19.99
CA SER A 59 -2.33 6.40 20.84
C SER A 59 -2.28 5.03 20.18
N GLU A 60 -2.19 3.97 20.99
CA GLU A 60 -2.29 2.61 20.48
C GLU A 60 -3.69 2.31 19.89
N PRO A 61 -3.78 1.40 18.91
CA PRO A 61 -5.07 0.92 18.40
C PRO A 61 -5.90 0.20 19.47
N ALA A 62 -7.21 0.42 19.44
CA ALA A 62 -8.16 -0.08 20.44
C ALA A 62 -8.50 -1.58 20.33
N ALA A 63 -8.03 -2.27 19.28
CA ALA A 63 -8.31 -3.70 19.11
C ALA A 63 -7.71 -4.55 20.23
N GLU A 64 -8.48 -5.52 20.72
CA GLU A 64 -8.03 -6.55 21.65
C GLU A 64 -7.80 -7.84 20.85
N ILE A 65 -6.54 -8.21 20.67
CA ILE A 65 -6.12 -9.38 19.88
C ILE A 65 -5.11 -10.16 20.70
N GLU A 66 -5.44 -11.42 20.99
CA GLU A 66 -4.54 -12.32 21.72
C GLU A 66 -3.23 -12.54 20.95
N GLY A 67 -2.10 -12.36 21.63
CA GLY A 67 -0.77 -12.50 21.03
C GLY A 67 -0.42 -11.41 20.01
N ALA A 68 -1.10 -10.26 20.05
CA ALA A 68 -0.81 -9.17 19.13
C ALA A 68 0.53 -8.50 19.39
N LYS A 69 1.08 -7.96 18.31
CA LYS A 69 2.23 -7.06 18.28
C LYS A 69 1.78 -5.71 17.72
N LEU A 70 2.44 -4.67 18.18
CA LEU A 70 2.30 -3.32 17.64
C LEU A 70 3.34 -3.13 16.52
N TYR A 71 2.85 -2.83 15.33
CA TYR A 71 3.66 -2.48 14.16
C TYR A 71 3.50 -0.99 13.89
N THR A 72 4.60 -0.27 13.76
CA THR A 72 4.59 1.17 13.47
C THR A 72 5.15 1.44 12.09
N GLY A 73 4.67 2.52 11.48
CA GLY A 73 5.07 2.93 10.15
C GLY A 73 4.94 4.43 9.97
N SER A 74 5.57 4.93 8.90
CA SER A 74 5.57 6.35 8.59
C SER A 74 5.74 6.58 7.10
N CYS A 75 5.09 7.62 6.57
CA CYS A 75 5.46 8.11 5.24
C CYS A 75 6.93 8.57 5.26
N HIS A 76 7.53 8.72 4.07
CA HIS A 76 8.97 9.05 3.96
C HIS A 76 9.36 10.37 4.65
N CYS A 77 8.47 11.36 4.67
CA CYS A 77 8.75 12.65 5.32
C CYS A 77 8.34 12.70 6.81
N GLY A 78 7.70 11.66 7.34
CA GLY A 78 7.22 11.59 8.72
C GLY A 78 5.94 12.38 9.04
N ALA A 79 5.40 13.15 8.10
CA ALA A 79 4.18 13.94 8.32
C ALA A 79 2.91 13.08 8.53
N VAL A 80 2.98 11.79 8.22
CA VAL A 80 1.95 10.80 8.52
C VAL A 80 2.63 9.61 9.15
N THR A 81 2.17 9.23 10.35
CA THR A 81 2.62 8.02 11.03
C THR A 81 1.42 7.12 11.32
N LEU A 82 1.66 5.83 11.51
CA LEU A 82 0.60 4.88 11.81
C LEU A 82 1.06 3.82 12.82
N ALA A 83 0.08 3.28 13.53
CA ALA A 83 0.22 2.08 14.33
C ALA A 83 -0.82 1.04 13.88
N LEU A 84 -0.37 -0.19 13.71
CA LEU A 84 -1.16 -1.36 13.35
C LEU A 84 -0.99 -2.41 14.44
N LYS A 85 -2.10 -2.82 15.06
CA LYS A 85 -2.14 -3.94 16.01
C LYS A 85 -2.59 -5.19 15.27
N SER A 86 -1.70 -6.18 15.22
CA SER A 86 -1.91 -7.42 14.46
C SER A 86 -1.24 -8.59 15.15
N LYS A 87 -1.66 -9.81 14.83
CA LYS A 87 -0.82 -11.01 15.07
C LYS A 87 0.52 -10.86 14.36
N SER A 88 1.48 -11.69 14.77
CA SER A 88 2.83 -11.70 14.19
C SER A 88 2.79 -11.75 12.66
N LEU A 89 3.27 -10.69 12.00
CA LEU A 89 3.45 -10.58 10.56
C LEU A 89 4.72 -11.32 10.16
N ASP A 90 4.60 -12.61 9.96
CA ASP A 90 5.65 -13.50 9.49
C ASP A 90 5.08 -14.54 8.51
N LYS A 91 5.90 -15.51 8.11
CA LYS A 91 5.54 -16.59 7.18
C LYS A 91 4.34 -17.45 7.63
N ASP A 92 4.00 -17.43 8.92
CA ASP A 92 2.92 -18.21 9.51
C ASP A 92 1.65 -17.35 9.71
N PHE A 93 1.68 -16.08 9.30
CA PHE A 93 0.50 -15.22 9.27
C PHE A 93 -0.56 -15.78 8.33
N THR A 94 -1.78 -15.95 8.84
CA THR A 94 -2.89 -16.62 8.13
C THR A 94 -3.98 -15.68 7.65
N GLU A 95 -4.02 -14.43 8.14
CA GLU A 95 -5.02 -13.47 7.67
C GLU A 95 -4.64 -12.92 6.29
N ARG A 96 -5.62 -12.32 5.61
CA ARG A 96 -5.46 -11.92 4.21
C ARG A 96 -4.41 -10.82 4.06
N ILE A 97 -3.33 -11.17 3.39
CA ILE A 97 -2.39 -10.24 2.73
C ILE A 97 -2.56 -10.40 1.22
N ALA A 98 -2.67 -9.30 0.48
CA ALA A 98 -2.84 -9.37 -0.97
C ALA A 98 -2.07 -8.30 -1.76
N GLU A 99 -1.53 -8.73 -2.90
CA GLU A 99 -1.11 -7.87 -4.00
C GLU A 99 -2.18 -7.91 -5.09
N CYS A 100 -2.69 -6.74 -5.47
CA CYS A 100 -3.76 -6.63 -6.45
C CYS A 100 -3.23 -6.08 -7.78
N ASP A 101 -3.59 -6.72 -8.90
CA ASP A 101 -3.17 -6.27 -10.22
C ASP A 101 -4.09 -5.22 -10.87
N CYS A 102 -5.15 -4.75 -10.19
CA CYS A 102 -6.06 -3.76 -10.79
C CYS A 102 -5.33 -2.47 -11.19
N SER A 103 -5.98 -1.67 -12.04
CA SER A 103 -5.39 -0.51 -12.70
C SER A 103 -4.69 0.51 -11.79
N ASN A 104 -5.11 0.60 -10.52
CA ASN A 104 -4.46 1.46 -9.53
C ASN A 104 -3.47 0.69 -8.63
N CYS A 105 -3.83 -0.51 -8.16
CA CYS A 105 -3.03 -1.24 -7.18
C CYS A 105 -1.69 -1.70 -7.75
N ILE A 106 -1.67 -2.16 -9.01
CA ILE A 106 -0.44 -2.62 -9.64
C ILE A 106 0.57 -1.48 -9.76
N LYS A 107 0.13 -0.31 -10.25
CA LYS A 107 0.97 0.88 -10.48
C LYS A 107 1.64 1.37 -9.19
N ALA A 108 0.89 1.37 -8.10
CA ALA A 108 1.37 1.80 -6.80
C ALA A 108 2.14 0.72 -6.02
N GLY A 109 2.09 -0.54 -6.48
CA GLY A 109 2.85 -1.65 -5.89
C GLY A 109 2.43 -2.01 -4.46
N TYR A 110 1.14 -1.86 -4.14
CA TYR A 110 0.63 -2.11 -2.78
C TYR A 110 0.78 -3.57 -2.36
N VAL A 111 1.09 -3.77 -1.09
CA VAL A 111 0.91 -5.05 -0.39
C VAL A 111 -0.08 -4.79 0.75
N TRP A 112 -1.34 -5.21 0.60
CA TRP A 112 -2.39 -4.87 1.54
C TRP A 112 -2.50 -5.91 2.66
N ILE A 113 -2.55 -5.47 3.91
CA ILE A 113 -3.23 -6.21 4.99
C ILE A 113 -4.64 -5.65 5.14
N TYR A 114 -5.64 -6.53 5.30
CA TYR A 114 -7.05 -6.13 5.46
C TYR A 114 -7.42 -6.03 6.95
N SER A 115 -6.80 -5.09 7.66
CA SER A 115 -7.08 -4.79 9.07
C SER A 115 -8.45 -4.12 9.30
N LYS A 116 -9.00 -4.26 10.50
CA LYS A 116 -10.17 -3.50 10.96
C LYS A 116 -9.81 -2.05 11.31
N LYS A 117 -10.78 -1.14 11.26
CA LYS A 117 -10.64 0.27 11.71
C LYS A 117 -10.11 0.35 13.17
N THR A 118 -10.50 -0.59 14.03
CA THR A 118 -10.03 -0.66 15.44
C THR A 118 -8.58 -1.11 15.60
N GLN A 119 -8.00 -1.75 14.58
CA GLN A 119 -6.61 -2.23 14.60
C GLN A 119 -5.61 -1.16 14.13
N VAL A 120 -6.08 -0.01 13.64
CA VAL A 120 -5.24 0.98 12.98
C VAL A 120 -5.46 2.35 13.62
N VAL A 121 -4.37 3.03 13.95
CA VAL A 121 -4.36 4.46 14.27
C VAL A 121 -3.47 5.14 13.26
N ILE A 122 -3.94 6.27 12.72
CA ILE A 122 -3.19 7.11 11.79
C ILE A 122 -3.13 8.50 12.41
N ASP A 123 -1.91 9.00 12.53
CA ASP A 123 -1.60 10.34 12.99
C ASP A 123 -1.11 11.22 11.82
N GLY A 124 -1.38 12.52 11.89
CA GLY A 124 -1.11 13.46 10.79
C GLY A 124 -2.10 13.36 9.62
N LYS A 125 -3.37 13.05 9.89
CA LYS A 125 -4.41 12.85 8.86
C LYS A 125 -4.61 14.08 7.96
N GLU A 126 -4.33 15.28 8.44
CA GLU A 126 -4.36 16.53 7.68
C GLU A 126 -3.36 16.55 6.52
N ASN A 127 -2.31 15.73 6.58
CA ASN A 127 -1.30 15.57 5.53
C ASN A 127 -1.69 14.50 4.49
N LEU A 128 -2.84 13.83 4.65
CA LEU A 128 -3.35 12.87 3.68
C LEU A 128 -4.00 13.57 2.48
N GLY A 129 -3.71 13.01 1.31
CA GLY A 129 -4.42 13.20 0.06
C GLY A 129 -5.28 11.96 -0.18
N ARG A 130 -6.39 12.15 -0.89
CA ARG A 130 -7.40 11.11 -1.13
C ARG A 130 -7.65 11.00 -2.63
N TYR A 131 -7.69 9.77 -3.11
CA TYR A 131 -8.06 9.47 -4.49
C TYR A 131 -9.23 8.49 -4.53
N ILE A 132 -10.31 8.92 -5.17
CA ILE A 132 -11.55 8.16 -5.34
C ILE A 132 -11.74 7.88 -6.82
N PHE A 133 -12.06 6.62 -7.15
CA PHE A 133 -12.31 6.17 -8.51
C PHE A 133 -13.27 4.98 -8.50
N GLY A 134 -13.62 4.47 -9.69
CA GLY A 134 -14.49 3.29 -9.81
C GLY A 134 -15.87 3.52 -9.18
N ASN A 135 -16.28 2.58 -8.32
CA ASN A 135 -17.56 2.62 -7.59
C ASN A 135 -17.67 3.78 -6.59
N LYS A 136 -16.57 4.50 -6.31
CA LYS A 136 -16.52 5.61 -5.35
C LYS A 136 -16.89 5.20 -3.92
N PHE A 137 -16.57 3.97 -3.52
CA PHE A 137 -16.81 3.48 -2.15
C PHE A 137 -15.58 3.54 -1.25
N THR A 138 -14.41 3.71 -1.84
CA THR A 138 -13.15 3.70 -1.09
C THR A 138 -12.25 4.83 -1.53
N GLU A 139 -11.51 5.39 -0.58
CA GLU A 139 -10.46 6.36 -0.81
C GLU A 139 -9.11 5.67 -0.68
N LYS A 140 -8.24 5.84 -1.68
CA LYS A 140 -6.81 5.52 -1.54
C LYS A 140 -6.11 6.73 -0.96
N THR A 141 -5.49 6.57 0.21
CA THR A 141 -4.82 7.67 0.88
C THR A 141 -3.31 7.64 0.65
N PHE A 142 -2.72 8.83 0.54
CA PHE A 142 -1.28 9.01 0.36
C PHE A 142 -0.82 10.29 1.07
N CYS A 143 0.44 10.37 1.47
CA CYS A 143 0.99 11.61 2.00
C CYS A 143 1.12 12.65 0.87
N LYS A 144 0.50 13.83 1.03
CA LYS A 144 0.56 14.92 0.03
C LYS A 144 1.97 15.49 -0.16
N ILE A 145 2.85 15.29 0.81
CA ILE A 145 4.22 15.84 0.80
C ILE A 145 5.17 14.92 0.05
N CYS A 146 5.15 13.61 0.33
CA CYS A 146 6.12 12.67 -0.23
C CYS A 146 5.50 11.58 -1.14
N GLY A 147 4.20 11.60 -1.37
CA GLY A 147 3.49 10.67 -2.26
C GLY A 147 3.36 9.23 -1.76
N VAL A 148 3.89 8.90 -0.57
CA VAL A 148 3.85 7.52 -0.04
C VAL A 148 2.39 7.12 0.25
N PRO A 149 1.91 6.00 -0.29
CA PRO A 149 0.57 5.49 -0.02
C PRO A 149 0.48 4.82 1.35
N ILE A 150 -0.60 5.12 2.07
CA ILE A 150 -0.74 4.78 3.50
C ILE A 150 -1.75 3.65 3.71
N HIS A 151 -3.03 3.94 3.51
CA HIS A 151 -4.12 3.00 3.75
C HIS A 151 -5.27 3.21 2.76
N THR A 152 -6.27 2.36 2.83
CA THR A 152 -7.57 2.59 2.21
C THR A 152 -8.57 3.00 3.29
N GLU A 153 -9.31 4.08 3.03
CA GLU A 153 -10.47 4.46 3.82
C GLU A 153 -11.72 3.95 3.11
N ILE A 154 -12.60 3.27 3.84
CA ILE A 154 -13.91 2.91 3.32
C ILE A 154 -14.86 4.04 3.72
N LEU A 155 -15.51 4.63 2.72
CA LEU A 155 -16.44 5.73 2.94
C LEU A 155 -17.62 5.23 3.74
N ASP A 156 -18.05 6.04 4.71
CA ASP A 156 -19.29 5.80 5.43
C ASP A 156 -20.46 6.30 4.56
N PHE A 157 -21.56 5.55 4.55
CA PHE A 157 -22.76 5.85 3.78
C PHE A 157 -23.93 6.04 4.73
N THR A 158 -24.78 7.04 4.48
CA THR A 158 -26.03 7.20 5.22
C THR A 158 -27.04 6.13 4.82
N GLU A 159 -28.07 5.92 5.64
CA GLU A 159 -29.19 5.02 5.32
C GLU A 159 -29.87 5.41 3.99
N GLU A 160 -30.00 6.72 3.72
CA GLU A 160 -30.56 7.24 2.47
C GLU A 160 -29.64 6.96 1.27
N GLU A 161 -28.33 7.12 1.44
CA GLU A 161 -27.35 6.82 0.39
C GLU A 161 -27.29 5.32 0.08
N LEU A 162 -27.44 4.47 1.10
CA LEU A 162 -27.53 3.02 0.93
C LEU A 162 -28.84 2.63 0.25
N ALA A 163 -29.96 3.29 0.56
CA ALA A 163 -31.28 2.96 0.01
C ALA A 163 -31.36 3.04 -1.52
N VAL A 164 -30.54 3.89 -2.14
CA VAL A 164 -30.46 4.05 -3.61
C VAL A 164 -29.44 3.12 -4.28
N LYS A 165 -28.68 2.33 -3.52
CA LYS A 165 -27.70 1.35 -4.06
C LYS A 165 -28.35 0.02 -4.42
N SER A 166 -27.71 -0.71 -5.35
CA SER A 166 -28.09 -2.10 -5.63
C SER A 166 -27.95 -2.95 -4.36
N LYS A 167 -28.63 -4.11 -4.31
CA LYS A 167 -28.48 -5.02 -3.17
C LYS A 167 -27.03 -5.49 -3.04
N GLU A 168 -26.39 -5.81 -4.16
CA GLU A 168 -25.01 -6.27 -4.23
C GLU A 168 -24.03 -5.21 -3.75
N GLU A 169 -24.25 -3.94 -4.12
CA GLU A 169 -23.45 -2.81 -3.64
C GLU A 169 -23.59 -2.63 -2.12
N ARG A 170 -24.82 -2.68 -1.59
CA ARG A 170 -25.08 -2.57 -0.14
C ARG A 170 -24.42 -3.71 0.62
N ASP A 171 -24.63 -4.95 0.18
CA ASP A 171 -24.05 -6.13 0.82
C ASP A 171 -22.51 -6.04 0.83
N TRP A 172 -21.92 -5.55 -0.26
CA TRP A 172 -20.48 -5.30 -0.32
C TRP A 172 -20.04 -4.21 0.67
N ILE A 173 -20.67 -3.02 0.65
CA ILE A 173 -20.34 -1.90 1.54
C ILE A 173 -20.40 -2.36 3.00
N VAL A 174 -21.49 -3.00 3.42
CA VAL A 174 -21.67 -3.52 4.78
C VAL A 174 -20.59 -4.54 5.13
N SER A 175 -20.18 -5.40 4.19
CA SER A 175 -19.12 -6.37 4.42
C SER A 175 -17.74 -5.73 4.63
N VAL A 176 -17.48 -4.55 4.03
CA VAL A 176 -16.16 -3.91 4.07
C VAL A 176 -16.06 -2.70 5.01
N GLN A 177 -17.17 -2.10 5.44
CA GLN A 177 -17.20 -0.82 6.19
C GLN A 177 -16.36 -0.79 7.47
N SER A 178 -16.15 -1.95 8.10
CA SER A 178 -15.35 -2.07 9.33
C SER A 178 -13.85 -2.19 9.07
N PHE A 179 -13.43 -2.30 7.81
CA PHE A 179 -12.03 -2.45 7.43
C PHE A 179 -11.35 -1.11 7.16
N SER A 180 -10.05 -1.09 7.41
CA SER A 180 -9.12 -0.08 6.94
C SER A 180 -7.85 -0.80 6.47
N PRO A 181 -7.80 -1.23 5.19
CA PRO A 181 -6.63 -1.91 4.67
C PRO A 181 -5.38 -1.03 4.71
N VAL A 182 -4.27 -1.54 5.25
CA VAL A 182 -2.99 -0.82 5.37
C VAL A 182 -1.99 -1.37 4.37
N ASN A 183 -1.21 -0.48 3.75
CA ASN A 183 -0.13 -0.89 2.87
C ASN A 183 1.05 -1.36 3.75
N LEU A 184 1.41 -2.63 3.72
CA LEU A 184 2.47 -3.16 4.59
C LEU A 184 3.86 -2.56 4.28
N ARG A 185 4.06 -1.99 3.08
CA ARG A 185 5.32 -1.33 2.70
C ARG A 185 5.65 -0.07 3.51
N ILE A 186 4.70 0.49 4.26
CA ILE A 186 4.95 1.63 5.15
C ILE A 186 5.37 1.20 6.57
N ILE A 187 5.26 -0.09 6.91
CA ILE A 187 5.68 -0.60 8.22
C ILE A 187 7.21 -0.63 8.29
N ASN A 188 7.76 -0.01 9.33
CA ASN A 188 9.20 0.12 9.51
C ASN A 188 9.84 -1.25 9.77
N GLY A 189 10.85 -1.61 8.99
CA GLY A 189 11.62 -2.84 9.17
C GLY A 189 10.91 -4.14 8.76
N LEU A 190 9.73 -4.06 8.11
CA LEU A 190 9.01 -5.23 7.62
C LEU A 190 9.46 -5.58 6.20
N ASP A 191 10.08 -6.76 6.01
CA ASP A 191 10.26 -7.31 4.67
C ASP A 191 8.96 -8.00 4.23
N VAL A 192 8.20 -7.31 3.36
CA VAL A 192 6.94 -7.84 2.82
C VAL A 192 7.13 -9.11 1.97
N ASN A 193 8.35 -9.42 1.53
CA ASN A 193 8.61 -10.65 0.77
C ASN A 193 8.67 -11.90 1.66
N ASP A 194 8.84 -11.73 2.97
CA ASP A 194 8.78 -12.84 3.94
C ASP A 194 7.34 -13.25 4.27
N LEU A 195 6.36 -12.48 3.78
CA LEU A 195 4.93 -12.70 3.99
C LEU A 195 4.33 -13.48 2.83
N LYS A 196 3.35 -14.34 3.13
CA LYS A 196 2.59 -15.08 2.12
C LYS A 196 1.47 -14.21 1.53
N ALA A 197 1.85 -13.23 0.71
CA ALA A 197 0.89 -12.41 0.00
C ALA A 197 0.17 -13.20 -1.10
N SER A 198 -1.16 -13.18 -1.09
CA SER A 198 -1.99 -13.73 -2.16
C SER A 198 -2.02 -12.78 -3.37
N GLN A 199 -2.01 -13.33 -4.57
CA GLN A 199 -2.22 -12.56 -5.79
C GLN A 199 -3.72 -12.43 -6.04
N PHE A 200 -4.20 -11.19 -6.14
CA PHE A 200 -5.60 -10.89 -6.43
C PHE A 200 -5.72 -10.26 -7.83
N HIS A 201 -6.36 -10.98 -8.74
CA HIS A 201 -6.58 -10.56 -10.12
C HIS A 201 -7.74 -9.57 -10.24
N GLY A 202 -7.51 -8.35 -9.76
CA GLY A 202 -8.49 -7.29 -9.76
C GLY A 202 -8.93 -6.85 -11.16
N TYR A 203 -8.09 -6.99 -12.19
CA TYR A 203 -8.51 -6.68 -13.57
C TYR A 203 -9.66 -7.56 -14.07
N SER A 204 -9.63 -8.85 -13.77
CA SER A 204 -10.64 -9.80 -14.21
C SER A 204 -11.80 -9.91 -13.22
N THR A 205 -11.55 -9.63 -11.94
CA THR A 205 -12.52 -9.90 -10.86
C THR A 205 -13.36 -8.67 -10.47
N LEU A 206 -12.80 -7.46 -10.49
CA LEU A 206 -13.53 -6.27 -10.03
C LEU A 206 -14.47 -5.75 -11.13
N GLN A 207 -15.77 -5.78 -10.86
CA GLN A 207 -16.82 -5.29 -11.74
C GLN A 207 -17.64 -4.18 -11.07
N PRO A 208 -18.16 -3.19 -11.84
CA PRO A 208 -17.88 -2.99 -13.26
C PRO A 208 -16.42 -2.57 -13.48
N SER A 209 -15.85 -2.98 -14.62
CA SER A 209 -14.50 -2.59 -15.01
C SER A 209 -14.36 -1.06 -14.99
N TYR A 210 -13.40 -0.56 -14.20
CA TYR A 210 -13.08 0.86 -14.21
C TYR A 210 -12.41 1.21 -15.55
N LEU A 211 -13.07 2.05 -16.34
CA LEU A 211 -12.47 2.65 -17.53
C LEU A 211 -11.54 3.77 -17.08
N GLU A 212 -10.27 3.63 -17.44
CA GLU A 212 -9.28 4.68 -17.17
C GLU A 212 -9.70 5.97 -17.93
N PRO A 213 -9.60 7.14 -17.28
CA PRO A 213 -10.00 8.41 -17.88
C PRO A 213 -9.11 8.83 -19.05
#